data_AF-W1WJN2-F1
#
_entry.id   AF-W1WJN2-F1
#
_cell.length_a   1.000
_cell.length_b   1.000
_cell.length_c   1.000
_cell.angle_alpha   90.00
_cell.angle_beta   90.00
_cell.angle_gamma   90.00
#
_symmetry.space_group_name_H-M   'P 1'
#
loop_
_entity.id
_entity.type
_entity.pdbx_description
1 polymer ?
#
loop_
_entity_poly.entity_id
_entity_poly.type
_entity_poly.pdbx_seq_one_letter_code
_entity_poly.pdbx_strand_id
1 'polypeptide(L)'
;QRTAAKHHAEREAAGLLPAITLVEKFDNLTQTLQALNEKFDDVIVDVAGRNSKEFITSGVVAHQIIAPLQCSQPDLDTLTELEQQIDAMRNLNPELKVYCLQSMATTNPVLRGNERKEFLEYLEEFPTIQVLDSVICFRKVYRDCMSNGTG
;
A
#
# COMPACT_ATOMS: atom_id res chain seq x y z
N GLN A 1 12.89 6.35 -2.41
CA GLN A 1 12.07 5.94 -3.57
C GLN A 1 11.26 7.18 -4.01
N ARG A 2 11.12 7.47 -5.30
CA ARG A 2 10.41 8.68 -5.82
C ARG A 2 9.48 8.34 -7.01
N THR A 3 8.96 7.12 -7.03
CA THR A 3 8.20 6.60 -8.18
C THR A 3 6.86 7.33 -8.34
N ALA A 4 6.11 7.53 -7.24
CA ALA A 4 4.87 8.30 -7.25
C ALA A 4 5.08 9.76 -7.71
N ALA A 5 6.16 10.41 -7.25
CA ALA A 5 6.49 11.77 -7.67
C ALA A 5 6.79 11.89 -9.17
N LYS A 6 7.47 10.89 -9.75
CA LYS A 6 7.70 10.83 -11.21
C LYS A 6 6.39 10.63 -11.98
N HIS A 7 5.54 9.71 -11.54
CA HIS A 7 4.23 9.48 -12.15
C HIS A 7 3.36 10.75 -12.14
N HIS A 8 3.33 11.45 -11.00
CA HIS A 8 2.63 12.73 -10.86
C HIS A 8 3.12 13.78 -11.86
N ALA A 9 4.43 13.91 -12.06
CA ALA A 9 4.99 14.84 -13.03
C ALA A 9 4.55 14.52 -14.48
N GLU A 10 4.51 13.24 -14.87
CA GLU A 10 3.99 12.84 -16.19
C GLU A 10 2.48 13.13 -16.32
N ARG A 11 1.72 12.93 -15.23
CA ARG A 11 0.27 13.21 -15.18
C ARG A 11 -0.02 14.69 -15.38
N GLU A 12 0.74 15.56 -14.71
CA GLU A 12 0.67 17.02 -14.86
C GLU A 12 1.05 17.44 -16.29
N ALA A 13 2.15 16.91 -16.84
CA ALA A 13 2.59 17.19 -18.20
C ALA A 13 1.54 16.77 -19.25
N ALA A 14 0.80 15.70 -18.99
CA ALA A 14 -0.30 15.22 -19.82
C ALA A 14 -1.63 15.97 -19.59
N GLY A 15 -1.71 16.90 -18.62
CA GLY A 15 -2.91 17.70 -18.34
C GLY A 15 -4.10 16.87 -17.84
N LEU A 16 -3.84 15.76 -17.14
CA LEU A 16 -4.88 14.82 -16.72
C LEU A 16 -5.63 15.31 -15.48
N LEU A 17 -6.96 15.21 -15.52
CA LEU A 17 -7.86 15.58 -14.43
C LEU A 17 -8.47 14.35 -13.73
N PRO A 18 -8.88 14.45 -12.45
CA PRO A 18 -8.68 15.60 -11.56
C PRO A 18 -7.20 15.81 -11.21
N ALA A 19 -6.84 17.05 -10.88
CA ALA A 19 -5.51 17.37 -10.39
C ALA A 19 -5.29 16.74 -9.01
N ILE A 20 -4.08 16.24 -8.76
CA ILE A 20 -3.70 15.60 -7.51
C ILE A 20 -2.66 16.48 -6.83
N THR A 21 -2.89 16.80 -5.55
CA THR A 21 -1.88 17.51 -4.75
C THR A 21 -0.82 16.52 -4.28
N LEU A 22 0.42 16.71 -4.72
CA LEU A 22 1.57 15.91 -4.26
C LEU A 22 2.34 16.68 -3.18
N VAL A 23 2.64 16.00 -2.06
CA VAL A 23 3.47 16.52 -0.98
C VAL A 23 4.57 15.51 -0.67
N GLU A 24 5.84 15.89 -0.86
CA GLU A 24 6.99 15.09 -0.44
C GLU A 24 7.44 15.52 0.98
N LYS A 25 7.41 14.59 1.94
CA LYS A 25 7.86 14.79 3.33
C LYS A 25 8.60 13.57 3.84
N PHE A 26 9.46 13.80 4.83
CA PHE A 26 10.30 12.79 5.48
C PHE A 26 10.14 12.88 7.00
N ASP A 27 10.70 11.91 7.72
CA ASP A 27 10.68 11.85 9.20
C ASP A 27 9.28 11.66 9.79
N ASN A 28 8.86 12.55 10.70
CA ASN A 28 7.62 12.42 11.43
C ASN A 28 6.49 13.07 10.61
N LEU A 29 5.55 12.24 10.16
CA LEU A 29 4.47 12.67 9.28
C LEU A 29 3.18 13.01 10.04
N THR A 30 3.07 12.71 11.34
CA THR A 30 1.84 12.82 12.14
C THR A 30 1.13 14.18 12.01
N GLN A 31 1.82 15.28 12.30
CA GLN A 31 1.22 16.62 12.23
C GLN A 31 0.84 17.02 10.81
N THR A 32 1.66 16.60 9.83
CA THR A 32 1.39 16.91 8.42
C THR A 32 0.13 16.18 7.95
N LEU A 33 0.00 14.89 8.26
CA LEU A 33 -1.14 14.08 7.86
C LEU A 33 -2.44 14.55 8.54
N GLN A 34 -2.39 14.93 9.81
CA GLN A 34 -3.54 15.53 10.51
C GLN A 34 -4.01 16.82 9.82
N ALA A 35 -3.08 17.72 9.48
CA ALA A 35 -3.42 18.96 8.78
C ALA A 35 -3.92 18.75 7.34
N LEU A 36 -3.49 17.67 6.67
CA LEU A 36 -3.99 17.30 5.34
C LEU A 36 -5.38 16.67 5.42
N ASN A 37 -5.65 15.86 6.44
CA ASN A 37 -6.95 15.23 6.69
C ASN A 37 -8.07 16.26 6.93
N GLU A 38 -7.74 17.46 7.42
CA GLU A 38 -8.70 18.57 7.55
C GLU A 38 -9.05 19.24 6.21
N LYS A 39 -8.24 19.03 5.17
CA LYS A 39 -8.33 19.78 3.89
C LYS A 39 -8.77 18.93 2.70
N PHE A 40 -8.54 17.62 2.76
CA PHE A 40 -8.80 16.69 1.68
C PHE A 40 -9.72 15.58 2.18
N ASP A 41 -10.65 15.14 1.33
CA ASP A 41 -11.53 14.02 1.64
C ASP A 41 -10.74 12.71 1.79
N ASP A 42 -9.72 12.54 0.93
CA ASP A 42 -8.84 11.36 0.91
C ASP A 42 -7.37 11.79 0.91
N VAL A 43 -6.57 11.14 1.76
CA VAL A 43 -5.11 11.31 1.81
C VAL A 43 -4.46 9.94 1.62
N ILE A 44 -3.74 9.78 0.51
CA ILE A 44 -2.99 8.55 0.19
C ILE A 44 -1.52 8.79 0.50
N VAL A 45 -0.93 7.87 1.27
CA VAL A 45 0.46 7.94 1.71
C VAL A 45 1.25 6.79 1.11
N ASP A 46 2.19 7.11 0.21
CA ASP A 46 3.17 6.16 -0.33
C ASP A 46 4.46 6.22 0.49
N VAL A 47 4.67 5.19 1.32
CA VAL A 47 5.85 5.05 2.19
C VAL A 47 6.58 3.77 1.86
N ALA A 48 7.90 3.78 2.08
CA ALA A 48 8.70 2.58 1.90
C ALA A 48 8.26 1.53 2.94
N GLY A 49 7.89 0.33 2.48
CA GLY A 49 7.42 -0.77 3.34
C GLY A 49 8.48 -1.43 4.23
N ARG A 50 9.62 -0.79 4.45
CA ARG A 50 10.60 -1.20 5.47
C ARG A 50 10.21 -0.58 6.80
N ASN A 51 10.75 -1.09 7.93
CA ASN A 51 10.70 -0.41 9.22
C ASN A 51 11.28 1.02 9.13
N SER A 52 10.42 1.94 8.76
CA SER A 52 10.72 3.33 8.51
C SER A 52 9.92 4.16 9.49
N LYS A 53 10.52 5.26 9.93
CA LYS A 53 9.87 6.21 10.81
C LYS A 53 8.62 6.79 10.15
N GLU A 54 8.66 6.97 8.84
CA GLU A 54 7.55 7.42 8.01
C GLU A 54 6.39 6.42 8.04
N PHE A 55 6.64 5.11 7.90
CA PHE A 55 5.59 4.09 7.98
C PHE A 55 4.92 4.08 9.36
N ILE A 56 5.72 4.05 10.43
CA ILE A 56 5.20 4.03 11.81
C ILE A 56 4.39 5.29 12.12
N THR A 57 4.95 6.48 11.87
CA THR A 57 4.28 7.75 12.20
C THR A 57 3.04 8.00 11.36
N SER A 58 2.98 7.46 10.14
CA SER A 58 1.77 7.47 9.30
C SER A 58 0.72 6.51 9.85
N GLY A 59 1.09 5.28 10.20
CA GLY A 59 0.16 4.27 10.71
C GLY A 59 -0.51 4.68 12.04
N VAL A 60 0.18 5.43 12.89
CA VAL A 60 -0.37 5.98 14.14
C VAL A 60 -1.53 6.96 13.92
N VAL A 61 -1.68 7.54 12.72
CA VAL A 61 -2.80 8.45 12.40
C VAL A 61 -3.66 7.98 11.23
N ALA A 62 -3.33 6.84 10.62
CA ALA A 62 -4.05 6.32 9.48
C ALA A 62 -5.38 5.67 9.90
N HIS A 63 -6.41 5.83 9.09
CA HIS A 63 -7.64 5.06 9.22
C HIS A 63 -7.44 3.60 8.77
N GLN A 64 -6.62 3.41 7.74
CA GLN A 64 -6.35 2.10 7.16
C GLN A 64 -4.96 1.99 6.55
N ILE A 65 -4.37 0.79 6.62
CA ILE A 65 -3.16 0.40 5.90
C ILE A 65 -3.53 -0.68 4.88
N ILE A 66 -2.97 -0.58 3.68
CA ILE A 66 -3.05 -1.62 2.65
C ILE A 66 -1.63 -2.05 2.33
N ALA A 67 -1.30 -3.31 2.62
CA ALA A 67 -0.01 -3.93 2.32
C ALA A 67 -0.12 -4.77 1.03
N PRO A 68 0.42 -4.30 -0.10
CA PRO A 68 0.49 -5.08 -1.33
C PRO A 68 1.63 -6.10 -1.26
N LEU A 69 1.31 -7.38 -1.41
CA LEU A 69 2.28 -8.48 -1.34
C LEU A 69 2.07 -9.45 -2.51
N GLN A 70 3.15 -10.02 -3.05
CA GLN A 70 3.04 -11.15 -3.97
C GLN A 70 2.92 -12.46 -3.17
N CYS A 71 2.36 -13.50 -3.79
CA CYS A 71 2.39 -14.85 -3.23
C CYS A 71 3.80 -15.45 -3.40
N SER A 72 4.77 -14.95 -2.63
CA SER A 72 6.16 -15.38 -2.68
C SER A 72 6.77 -15.41 -1.28
N GLN A 73 7.61 -16.42 -0.97
CA GLN A 73 8.17 -16.56 0.38
C GLN A 73 8.83 -15.28 0.91
N PRO A 74 9.65 -14.54 0.14
CA PRO A 74 10.23 -13.28 0.62
C PRO A 74 9.21 -12.22 1.01
N ASP A 75 8.08 -12.12 0.30
CA ASP A 75 7.01 -11.19 0.64
C ASP A 75 6.26 -11.64 1.89
N LEU A 76 6.02 -12.96 1.98
CA LEU A 76 5.36 -13.57 3.12
C LEU A 76 6.19 -13.40 4.41
N ASP A 77 7.52 -13.49 4.35
CA ASP A 77 8.42 -13.24 5.48
C ASP A 77 8.26 -11.81 6.04
N THR A 78 7.81 -10.84 5.25
CA THR A 78 7.57 -9.46 5.71
C THR A 78 6.33 -9.31 6.58
N LEU A 79 5.38 -10.25 6.52
CA LEU A 79 4.13 -10.18 7.30
C LEU A 79 4.38 -10.26 8.81
N THR A 80 5.40 -11.01 9.22
CA THR A 80 5.78 -11.10 10.64
C THR A 80 6.26 -9.75 11.17
N GLU A 81 7.08 -9.05 10.40
CA GLU A 81 7.54 -7.70 10.76
C GLU A 81 6.39 -6.70 10.74
N LEU A 82 5.51 -6.80 9.75
CA LEU A 82 4.33 -5.95 9.63
C LEU A 82 3.39 -6.12 10.83
N GLU A 83 3.10 -7.34 11.27
CA GLU A 83 2.23 -7.58 12.44
C GLU A 83 2.77 -6.93 13.71
N GLN A 84 4.08 -7.06 13.97
CA GLN A 84 4.73 -6.39 15.12
C GLN A 84 4.59 -4.87 15.05
N GLN A 85 4.70 -4.29 13.86
CA GLN A 85 4.53 -2.86 13.64
C GLN A 85 3.07 -2.44 13.84
N ILE A 86 2.12 -3.23 13.35
CA ILE A 86 0.68 -3.00 13.53
C ILE A 86 0.32 -2.98 15.01
N ASP A 87 0.83 -3.93 15.80
CA ASP A 87 0.58 -3.98 17.24
C ASP A 87 1.09 -2.72 17.94
N ALA A 88 2.31 -2.28 17.59
CA ALA A 88 2.87 -1.04 18.12
C ALA A 88 2.04 0.19 17.73
N MET A 89 1.57 0.27 16.47
CA MET A 89 0.71 1.36 16.00
C MET A 89 -0.66 1.35 16.68
N ARG A 90 -1.27 0.17 16.87
CA ARG A 90 -2.60 0.03 17.49
C ARG A 90 -2.63 0.43 18.95
N ASN A 91 -1.51 0.34 19.67
CA ASN A 91 -1.41 0.90 21.02
C ASN A 91 -1.69 2.41 21.06
N LEU A 92 -1.41 3.13 19.98
CA LEU A 92 -1.67 4.57 19.83
C LEU A 92 -2.89 4.86 18.94
N ASN A 93 -3.29 3.90 18.10
CA ASN A 93 -4.39 4.00 17.14
C ASN A 93 -5.26 2.72 17.15
N PRO A 94 -6.11 2.51 18.16
CA PRO A 94 -6.85 1.26 18.33
C PRO A 94 -7.84 0.96 17.19
N GLU A 95 -8.25 1.97 16.42
CA GLU A 95 -9.21 1.84 15.32
C GLU A 95 -8.56 1.49 13.97
N LEU A 96 -7.22 1.36 13.94
CA LEU A 96 -6.45 1.08 12.72
C LEU A 96 -6.87 -0.25 12.07
N LYS A 97 -7.43 -0.13 10.86
CA LYS A 97 -7.73 -1.28 10.00
C LYS A 97 -6.54 -1.61 9.14
N VAL A 98 -6.23 -2.90 8.99
CA VAL A 98 -5.08 -3.33 8.19
C VAL A 98 -5.51 -4.39 7.22
N TYR A 99 -5.15 -4.18 5.96
CA TYR A 99 -5.52 -5.03 4.86
C TYR A 99 -4.30 -5.55 4.12
N CYS A 100 -4.39 -6.77 3.62
CA CYS A 100 -3.43 -7.33 2.68
C CYS A 100 -4.04 -7.44 1.29
N LEU A 101 -3.32 -6.95 0.29
CA LEU A 101 -3.71 -7.01 -1.11
C LEU A 101 -2.76 -7.94 -1.87
N GLN A 102 -3.30 -8.99 -2.49
CA GLN A 102 -2.49 -9.80 -3.39
C GLN A 102 -2.16 -8.98 -4.63
N SER A 103 -0.87 -8.68 -4.79
CA SER A 103 -0.30 -7.96 -5.91
C SER A 103 0.54 -8.89 -6.79
N MET A 104 0.75 -8.48 -8.05
CA MET A 104 1.55 -9.23 -9.02
C MET A 104 1.11 -10.70 -9.23
N ALA A 105 -0.16 -11.03 -8.98
CA ALA A 105 -0.67 -12.39 -9.13
C ALA A 105 -0.54 -12.90 -10.58
N THR A 106 -0.42 -14.22 -10.73
CA THR A 106 -0.30 -14.87 -12.02
C THR A 106 -1.53 -14.62 -12.91
N THR A 107 -1.27 -14.43 -14.19
CA THR A 107 -2.33 -14.38 -15.22
C THR A 107 -2.61 -15.75 -15.82
N ASN A 108 -1.86 -16.79 -15.44
CA ASN A 108 -2.05 -18.15 -15.92
C ASN A 108 -3.34 -18.73 -15.29
N PRO A 109 -4.37 -19.05 -16.09
CA PRO A 109 -5.65 -19.53 -15.56
C PRO A 109 -5.54 -20.86 -14.82
N VAL A 110 -4.54 -21.70 -15.13
CA VAL A 110 -4.31 -22.98 -14.47
C VAL A 110 -3.75 -22.80 -13.06
N LEU A 111 -2.89 -21.79 -12.87
CA LEU A 111 -2.21 -21.55 -11.59
C LEU A 111 -2.94 -20.58 -10.67
N ARG A 112 -3.76 -19.68 -11.24
CA ARG A 112 -4.41 -18.57 -10.50
C ARG A 112 -5.19 -19.03 -9.27
N GLY A 113 -5.92 -20.14 -9.37
CA GLY A 113 -6.70 -20.68 -8.25
C GLY A 113 -5.81 -21.17 -7.11
N ASN A 114 -4.76 -21.91 -7.46
CA ASN A 114 -3.82 -22.46 -6.47
C ASN A 114 -3.00 -21.35 -5.80
N GLU A 115 -2.47 -20.41 -6.58
CA GLU A 115 -1.69 -19.28 -6.04
C GLU A 115 -2.55 -18.41 -5.10
N ARG A 116 -3.81 -18.14 -5.44
CA ARG A 116 -4.71 -17.42 -4.53
C ARG A 116 -4.97 -18.21 -3.25
N LYS A 117 -5.16 -19.52 -3.37
CA LYS A 117 -5.40 -20.40 -2.23
C LYS A 117 -4.20 -20.40 -1.28
N GLU A 118 -2.99 -20.60 -1.81
CA GLU A 118 -1.74 -20.59 -1.04
C GLU A 118 -1.54 -19.24 -0.32
N PHE A 119 -1.81 -18.13 -1.00
CA PHE A 119 -1.74 -16.79 -0.42
C PHE A 119 -2.72 -16.60 0.76
N LEU A 120 -3.95 -17.12 0.61
CA LEU A 120 -4.96 -17.06 1.68
C LEU A 120 -4.58 -17.94 2.86
N GLU A 121 -4.16 -19.18 2.61
CA GLU A 121 -3.74 -20.13 3.66
C GLU A 121 -2.60 -19.55 4.50
N TYR A 122 -1.65 -18.84 3.90
CA TYR A 122 -0.59 -18.18 4.66
C TYR A 122 -1.11 -17.03 5.54
N LEU A 123 -2.04 -16.22 5.02
CA LEU A 123 -2.61 -15.10 5.77
C LEU A 123 -3.52 -15.52 6.92
N GLU A 124 -3.96 -16.79 6.97
CA GLU A 124 -4.67 -17.34 8.14
C GLU A 124 -3.80 -17.30 9.41
N GLU A 125 -2.47 -17.30 9.27
CA GLU A 125 -1.54 -17.16 10.41
C GLU A 125 -1.52 -15.74 11.00
N PHE A 126 -2.05 -14.75 10.29
CA PHE A 126 -2.04 -13.33 10.66
C PHE A 126 -3.47 -12.76 10.79
N PRO A 127 -4.26 -13.19 11.79
CA PRO A 127 -5.69 -12.86 11.91
C PRO A 127 -5.95 -11.37 12.13
N THR A 128 -4.92 -10.61 12.48
CA THR A 128 -4.95 -9.17 12.68
C THR A 128 -4.97 -8.37 11.37
N ILE A 129 -4.71 -9.04 10.24
CA ILE A 129 -4.61 -8.49 8.89
C ILE A 129 -5.74 -9.08 8.03
N GLN A 130 -6.61 -8.23 7.51
CA GLN A 130 -7.73 -8.68 6.68
C GLN A 130 -7.32 -8.79 5.20
N VAL A 131 -7.50 -9.95 4.58
CA VAL A 131 -7.24 -10.10 3.14
C VAL A 131 -8.35 -9.45 2.31
N LEU A 132 -7.97 -8.69 1.28
CA LEU A 132 -8.93 -8.15 0.30
C LEU A 132 -9.31 -9.19 -0.74
N ASP A 133 -10.57 -9.20 -1.17
CA ASP A 133 -11.07 -10.04 -2.27
C ASP A 133 -10.47 -9.64 -3.62
N SER A 134 -10.09 -8.36 -3.76
CA SER A 134 -9.43 -7.82 -4.92
C SER A 134 -8.04 -8.44 -5.13
N VAL A 135 -7.68 -8.70 -6.39
CA VAL A 135 -6.38 -9.26 -6.78
C VAL A 135 -5.81 -8.45 -7.94
N ILE A 136 -4.60 -7.92 -7.78
CA ILE A 136 -3.87 -7.24 -8.85
C ILE A 136 -2.96 -8.25 -9.55
N CYS A 137 -3.21 -8.48 -10.84
CA CYS A 137 -2.41 -9.41 -11.64
C CYS A 137 -1.19 -8.75 -12.25
N PHE A 138 -0.13 -9.51 -12.52
CA PHE A 138 1.01 -9.00 -13.26
C PHE A 138 0.67 -8.75 -14.73
N ARG A 139 0.51 -7.46 -15.10
CA ARG A 139 0.15 -7.01 -16.45
C ARG A 139 1.10 -5.93 -16.92
N LYS A 140 1.40 -5.93 -18.23
CA LYS A 140 2.25 -4.91 -18.87
C LYS A 140 1.67 -3.50 -18.75
N VAL A 141 0.33 -3.38 -18.80
CA VAL A 141 -0.37 -2.09 -18.74
C VAL A 141 0.03 -1.24 -17.55
N TYR A 142 0.26 -1.83 -16.36
CA TYR A 142 0.70 -1.08 -15.18
C TYR A 142 2.09 -0.43 -15.33
N ARG A 143 2.95 -0.99 -16.20
CA ARG A 143 4.25 -0.38 -16.53
C ARG A 143 4.13 0.63 -17.66
N ASP A 144 3.34 0.32 -18.69
CA ASP A 144 3.16 1.19 -19.84
C ASP A 144 2.42 2.50 -19.47
N CYS A 145 1.52 2.45 -18.49
CA CYS A 145 0.78 3.63 -18.02
C CYS A 145 1.65 4.64 -17.27
N MET A 146 2.76 4.20 -16.65
CA MET A 146 3.65 5.06 -15.84
C MET A 146 4.26 6.19 -16.64
N SER A 147 4.72 5.94 -17.87
CA SER A 147 5.31 6.97 -18.74
C SER A 147 4.29 7.96 -19.28
N ASN A 148 3.00 7.67 -19.14
CA ASN A 148 1.91 8.50 -19.63
C ASN A 148 1.19 9.25 -18.49
N GLY A 149 1.62 9.09 -17.23
CA GLY A 149 0.93 9.66 -16.07
C GLY A 149 -0.49 9.10 -15.85
N THR A 150 -0.79 7.96 -16.47
CA THR A 150 -2.10 7.28 -16.41
C THR A 150 -2.05 6.09 -15.44
N GLY A 151 -3.22 5.51 -15.16
CA GLY A 151 -3.38 4.41 -14.20
C GLY A 151 -4.01 4.89 -12.90
#